data_AF-A0A3B3QUS5-F1
#
_entry.id   AF-A0A3B3QUS5-F1
#
_cell.length_a   1.000
_cell.length_b   1.000
_cell.length_c   1.000
_cell.angle_alpha   90.00
_cell.angle_beta   90.00
_cell.angle_gamma   90.00
#
_symmetry.space_group_name_H-M   'P 1'
#
loop_
_entity.id
_entity.type
_entity.pdbx_description
1 polymer ?
#
loop_
_entity_poly.entity_id
_entity_poly.type
_entity_poly.pdbx_seq_one_letter_code
_entity_poly.pdbx_strand_id
1 'polypeptide(L)'
;MSRTCDGALRSFNLLVNDYINSVLYEKVGSSQTFVFVNMKFMYYGLAYLFLQSYILQCTDCSKILVWYAENSHWINLKPVLGRLVERGHDVTVVTPNATLSMDPTEDSPWSYKIFNTSVSVELMKSCLEEFISFSMYEMDHLNLLEIFSKFYQMANKNLKVMFQTCNELLESEHFMESLKKDGFQVILVDPIYPCGELVAAKLGIPLVYTLRFSVANVMERLCGQLPAPPSFVPGAMSKYTDQMGFIDRMMNLLFYWSQDLFATMLWRDLDKFYSEVLGKPTTLCETIGMADIWLIRTYWDFEYPRPFLPNFKFVGGLHCKPAKPLPKDMEAFVQSSGDDGIIVFSLGSMVKNLTKEKGEVIATALGQLPQKVLWRYSKEHPENLAPNTKIYDWMPQNDLLGHPKTKAFITHGGTNGVYEAIYHGVPMVGIPLFADQPDNMIHMRAKGAAVILDFNSMQSKDLVDAIRTVIRDPSYKENAMRLSRIQHDQPMTPLDQAVFWIEFVIRHKGAKHLRVQAHNLTWYQYHSLDVLAVLLTTAVLAVLLFLTTCRFCFRKCCRKSKTKSKSE
;
A
#
# COMPACT_ATOMS: atom_id res chain seq x y z
N MET A 1 -7.15 -27.11 -3.30
CA MET A 1 -5.92 -27.78 -3.76
C MET A 1 -6.03 -29.31 -3.96
N SER A 2 -7.22 -29.94 -3.92
CA SER A 2 -7.30 -31.43 -3.90
C SER A 2 -8.15 -32.10 -4.99
N ARG A 3 -8.56 -31.43 -6.08
CA ARG A 3 -9.34 -32.11 -7.15
C ARG A 3 -8.59 -32.29 -8.46
N THR A 4 -7.69 -31.37 -8.80
CA THR A 4 -6.90 -31.45 -10.04
C THR A 4 -5.62 -32.28 -9.86
N CYS A 5 -4.92 -32.18 -8.72
CA CYS A 5 -3.77 -33.05 -8.41
C CYS A 5 -4.19 -34.49 -8.08
N ASP A 6 -5.26 -34.70 -7.31
CA ASP A 6 -5.77 -36.07 -7.01
C ASP A 6 -6.35 -36.75 -8.25
N GLY A 7 -7.00 -35.99 -9.14
CA GLY A 7 -7.50 -36.52 -10.41
C GLY A 7 -6.37 -37.01 -11.33
N ALA A 8 -5.27 -36.25 -11.39
CA ALA A 8 -4.06 -36.63 -12.12
C ALA A 8 -3.37 -37.85 -11.49
N LEU A 9 -3.26 -37.90 -10.15
CA LEU A 9 -2.67 -39.05 -9.44
C LEU A 9 -3.50 -40.34 -9.57
N ARG A 10 -4.84 -40.24 -9.51
CA ARG A 10 -5.74 -41.38 -9.75
C ARG A 10 -5.67 -41.88 -11.18
N SER A 11 -5.65 -40.97 -12.15
CA SER A 11 -5.52 -41.33 -13.57
C SER A 11 -4.15 -41.97 -13.86
N PHE A 12 -3.09 -41.50 -13.19
CA PHE A 12 -1.75 -42.07 -13.24
C PHE A 12 -1.70 -43.49 -12.64
N ASN A 13 -2.31 -43.73 -11.46
CA ASN A 13 -2.36 -45.06 -10.86
C ASN A 13 -3.18 -46.06 -11.68
N LEU A 14 -4.23 -45.62 -12.37
CA LEU A 14 -5.00 -46.46 -13.30
C LEU A 14 -4.19 -46.83 -14.54
N LEU A 15 -3.48 -45.86 -15.14
CA LEU A 15 -2.60 -46.09 -16.30
C LEU A 15 -1.42 -47.02 -15.98
N VAL A 16 -0.83 -46.90 -14.78
CA VAL A 16 0.27 -47.78 -14.33
C VAL A 16 -0.24 -49.19 -14.03
N ASN A 17 -1.42 -49.34 -13.44
CA ASN A 17 -2.01 -50.66 -13.19
C ASN A 17 -2.44 -51.37 -14.49
N ASP A 18 -3.03 -50.66 -15.46
CA ASP A 18 -3.33 -51.20 -16.78
C ASP A 18 -2.06 -51.61 -17.53
N TYR A 19 -0.97 -50.86 -17.36
CA TYR A 19 0.34 -51.21 -17.91
C TYR A 19 0.91 -52.50 -17.31
N ILE A 20 0.95 -52.63 -15.98
CA ILE A 20 1.43 -53.85 -15.30
C ILE A 20 0.60 -55.07 -15.74
N ASN A 21 -0.72 -54.92 -15.87
CA ASN A 21 -1.61 -55.98 -16.32
C ASN A 21 -1.39 -56.34 -17.81
N SER A 22 -1.07 -55.37 -18.67
CA SER A 22 -0.80 -55.62 -20.09
C SER A 22 0.54 -56.31 -20.35
N VAL A 23 1.58 -55.99 -19.56
CA VAL A 23 2.92 -56.59 -19.68
C VAL A 23 2.97 -58.01 -19.12
N LEU A 24 2.13 -58.32 -18.12
CA LEU A 24 2.04 -59.67 -17.54
C LEU A 24 1.31 -60.68 -18.44
N TYR A 25 0.50 -60.23 -19.41
CA TYR A 25 -0.28 -61.11 -20.29
C TYR A 25 0.37 -61.46 -21.64
N GLU A 26 1.40 -60.73 -22.09
CA GLU A 26 2.12 -61.07 -23.33
C GLU A 26 3.33 -61.99 -23.06
N LYS A 27 3.05 -63.26 -22.82
CA LYS A 27 4.01 -64.34 -23.12
C LYS A 27 3.65 -64.94 -24.47
N VAL A 28 4.51 -64.73 -25.47
CA VAL A 28 5.09 -65.73 -26.40
C VAL A 28 5.51 -65.06 -27.74
N GLY A 29 6.81 -65.13 -28.04
CA GLY A 29 7.36 -65.51 -29.35
C GLY A 29 7.30 -64.54 -30.53
N SER A 30 8.28 -63.64 -30.66
CA SER A 30 9.07 -63.37 -31.90
C SER A 30 9.92 -62.08 -31.73
N SER A 31 10.94 -61.90 -32.57
CA SER A 31 11.85 -60.73 -32.52
C SER A 31 11.16 -59.38 -32.79
N GLN A 32 9.98 -59.37 -33.44
CA GLN A 32 9.19 -58.15 -33.66
C GLN A 32 8.50 -57.66 -32.38
N THR A 33 8.09 -58.55 -31.49
CA THR A 33 7.47 -58.19 -30.20
C THR A 33 8.45 -57.43 -29.31
N PHE A 34 9.74 -57.78 -29.36
CA PHE A 34 10.79 -57.12 -28.58
C PHE A 34 11.01 -55.65 -29.00
N VAL A 35 10.85 -55.34 -30.29
CA VAL A 35 11.01 -53.97 -30.81
C VAL A 35 9.81 -53.09 -30.42
N PHE A 36 8.59 -53.61 -30.50
CA PHE A 36 7.38 -52.87 -30.10
C PHE A 36 7.32 -52.59 -28.59
N VAL A 37 7.76 -53.55 -27.76
CA VAL A 37 7.86 -53.37 -26.30
C VAL A 37 8.87 -52.27 -25.97
N ASN A 38 10.04 -52.26 -26.62
CA ASN A 38 11.06 -51.21 -26.41
C ASN A 38 10.59 -49.82 -26.87
N MET A 39 9.84 -49.73 -27.97
CA MET A 39 9.35 -48.44 -28.48
C MET A 39 8.25 -47.84 -27.57
N LYS A 40 7.36 -48.68 -27.01
CA LYS A 40 6.41 -48.25 -25.97
C LYS A 40 7.13 -47.83 -24.69
N PHE A 41 8.12 -48.60 -24.23
CA PHE A 41 8.91 -48.27 -23.04
C PHE A 41 9.61 -46.91 -23.16
N MET A 42 10.15 -46.60 -24.34
CA MET A 42 10.77 -45.31 -24.63
C MET A 42 9.74 -44.17 -24.69
N TYR A 43 8.56 -44.39 -25.28
CA TYR A 43 7.48 -43.39 -25.32
C TYR A 43 6.91 -43.07 -23.94
N TYR A 44 6.66 -44.08 -23.10
CA TYR A 44 6.19 -43.88 -21.71
C TYR A 44 7.30 -43.32 -20.81
N GLY A 45 8.56 -43.71 -21.02
CA GLY A 45 9.71 -43.12 -20.33
C GLY A 45 9.89 -41.64 -20.67
N LEU A 46 9.75 -41.26 -21.94
CA LEU A 46 9.74 -39.86 -22.36
C LEU A 46 8.52 -39.12 -21.82
N ALA A 47 7.32 -39.71 -21.86
CA ALA A 47 6.12 -39.11 -21.28
C ALA A 47 6.25 -38.91 -19.77
N TYR A 48 6.88 -39.84 -19.05
CA TYR A 48 7.19 -39.73 -17.62
C TYR A 48 8.21 -38.63 -17.34
N LEU A 49 9.26 -38.50 -18.16
CA LEU A 49 10.24 -37.41 -18.06
C LEU A 49 9.60 -36.05 -18.40
N PHE A 50 8.72 -35.99 -19.40
CA PHE A 50 7.93 -34.80 -19.71
C PHE A 50 7.00 -34.45 -18.55
N LEU A 51 6.29 -35.43 -17.98
CA LEU A 51 5.41 -35.22 -16.82
C LEU A 51 6.20 -34.80 -15.58
N GLN A 52 7.37 -35.40 -15.32
CA GLN A 52 8.27 -34.97 -14.24
C GLN A 52 8.79 -33.56 -14.49
N SER A 53 9.18 -33.21 -15.73
CA SER A 53 9.61 -31.85 -16.06
C SER A 53 8.46 -30.83 -15.90
N TYR A 54 7.22 -31.25 -16.17
CA TYR A 54 6.02 -30.45 -15.99
C TYR A 54 5.65 -30.29 -14.50
N ILE A 55 5.83 -31.35 -13.70
CA ILE A 55 5.64 -31.33 -12.25
C ILE A 55 6.75 -30.53 -11.56
N LEU A 56 8.01 -30.63 -12.00
CA LEU A 56 9.12 -29.81 -11.50
C LEU A 56 8.98 -28.34 -11.93
N GLN A 57 8.39 -28.04 -13.09
CA GLN A 57 8.02 -26.67 -13.47
C GLN A 57 6.87 -26.08 -12.65
N CYS A 58 6.13 -26.91 -11.89
CA CYS A 58 4.98 -26.47 -11.11
C CYS A 58 5.27 -26.07 -9.66
N THR A 59 6.50 -26.09 -9.19
CA THR A 59 6.84 -25.59 -7.84
C THR A 59 8.22 -24.96 -7.79
N ASP A 60 8.35 -23.71 -8.26
CA ASP A 60 9.53 -22.90 -7.95
C ASP A 60 9.40 -22.38 -6.50
N CYS A 61 9.57 -23.30 -5.54
CA CYS A 61 9.55 -23.01 -4.12
C CYS A 61 10.70 -22.05 -3.82
N SER A 62 10.35 -20.81 -3.49
CA SER A 62 11.30 -19.73 -3.28
C SER A 62 11.23 -19.26 -1.83
N LYS A 63 12.37 -18.88 -1.27
CA LYS A 63 12.49 -18.33 0.07
C LYS A 63 12.33 -16.82 0.04
N ILE A 64 11.29 -16.34 0.72
CA ILE A 64 10.91 -14.93 0.73
C ILE A 64 11.11 -14.39 2.13
N LEU A 65 11.94 -13.35 2.22
CA LEU A 65 12.14 -12.61 3.46
C LEU A 65 11.10 -11.50 3.56
N VAL A 66 10.53 -11.30 4.74
CA VAL A 66 9.58 -10.23 5.00
C VAL A 66 10.10 -9.40 6.16
N TRP A 67 10.27 -8.09 5.93
CA TRP A 67 10.58 -7.15 6.99
C TRP A 67 9.32 -6.86 7.80
N TYR A 68 9.45 -6.82 9.12
CA TYR A 68 8.31 -6.60 10.01
C TYR A 68 7.58 -5.29 9.73
N ALA A 69 6.30 -5.27 10.09
CA ALA A 69 5.45 -4.09 10.10
C ALA A 69 4.53 -4.16 11.32
N GLU A 70 3.92 -3.04 11.69
CA GLU A 70 3.03 -2.97 12.86
C GLU A 70 1.61 -2.53 12.50
N ASN A 71 0.68 -2.74 13.42
CA ASN A 71 -0.71 -2.32 13.38
C ASN A 71 -1.44 -2.74 12.08
N SER A 72 -2.08 -1.79 11.41
CA SER A 72 -2.82 -2.02 10.16
C SER A 72 -1.93 -2.43 8.98
N HIS A 73 -0.63 -2.09 9.02
CA HIS A 73 0.33 -2.47 7.98
C HIS A 73 0.59 -3.97 8.05
N TRP A 74 0.77 -4.52 9.25
CA TRP A 74 0.88 -5.97 9.46
C TRP A 74 -0.38 -6.73 9.03
N ILE A 75 -1.56 -6.23 9.42
CA ILE A 75 -2.85 -6.84 9.03
C ILE A 75 -2.99 -6.89 7.51
N ASN A 76 -2.58 -5.84 6.79
CA ASN A 76 -2.64 -5.80 5.34
C ASN A 76 -1.59 -6.72 4.68
N LEU A 77 -0.46 -6.95 5.34
CA LEU A 77 0.61 -7.83 4.85
C LEU A 77 0.23 -9.31 4.95
N LYS A 78 -0.44 -9.75 6.03
CA LYS A 78 -0.85 -11.14 6.26
C LYS A 78 -1.52 -11.82 5.03
N PRO A 79 -2.49 -11.22 4.31
CA PRO A 79 -3.03 -11.78 3.07
C PRO A 79 -2.00 -12.11 1.98
N VAL A 80 -0.99 -11.25 1.78
CA VAL A 80 0.06 -11.45 0.78
C VAL A 80 0.93 -12.65 1.18
N LEU A 81 1.35 -12.72 2.44
CA LEU A 81 2.13 -13.82 3.00
C LEU A 81 1.37 -15.15 2.87
N GLY A 82 0.10 -15.16 3.26
CA GLY A 82 -0.76 -16.34 3.12
C GLY A 82 -0.87 -16.82 1.68
N ARG A 83 -1.06 -15.91 0.71
CA ARG A 83 -1.12 -16.27 -0.72
C ARG A 83 0.22 -16.77 -1.26
N LEU A 84 1.35 -16.25 -0.78
CA LEU A 84 2.68 -16.75 -1.15
C LEU A 84 2.89 -18.19 -0.65
N VAL A 85 2.51 -18.48 0.60
CA VAL A 85 2.57 -19.84 1.14
C VAL A 85 1.60 -20.79 0.42
N GLU A 86 0.36 -20.35 0.12
CA GLU A 86 -0.60 -21.10 -0.69
C GLU A 86 -0.05 -21.47 -2.08
N ARG A 87 0.89 -20.68 -2.60
CA ARG A 87 1.58 -20.91 -3.88
C ARG A 87 2.89 -21.67 -3.75
N GLY A 88 3.20 -22.15 -2.55
CA GLY A 88 4.33 -23.05 -2.28
C GLY A 88 5.64 -22.34 -1.96
N HIS A 89 5.64 -21.05 -1.67
CA HIS A 89 6.84 -20.33 -1.21
C HIS A 89 7.07 -20.51 0.29
N ASP A 90 8.35 -20.54 0.68
CA ASP A 90 8.77 -20.50 2.08
C ASP A 90 8.90 -19.04 2.51
N VAL A 91 8.10 -18.62 3.48
CA VAL A 91 8.01 -17.23 3.91
C VAL A 91 8.53 -17.10 5.33
N THR A 92 9.49 -16.20 5.53
CA THR A 92 10.06 -15.90 6.85
C THR A 92 9.92 -14.42 7.16
N VAL A 93 9.31 -14.11 8.30
CA VAL A 93 9.18 -12.76 8.83
C VAL A 93 10.30 -12.49 9.82
N VAL A 94 11.12 -11.47 9.55
CA VAL A 94 12.13 -10.98 10.51
C VAL A 94 11.49 -9.92 11.38
N THR A 95 11.46 -10.15 12.69
CA THR A 95 10.83 -9.25 13.67
C THR A 95 11.71 -9.04 14.89
N PRO A 96 11.73 -7.83 15.49
CA PRO A 96 12.31 -7.66 16.81
C PRO A 96 11.53 -8.45 17.86
N ASN A 97 12.16 -8.74 18.99
CA ASN A 97 11.51 -9.29 20.19
C ASN A 97 10.48 -8.32 20.81
N ALA A 98 10.61 -7.03 20.54
CA ALA A 98 9.63 -6.02 20.88
C ALA A 98 8.73 -5.73 19.67
N THR A 99 7.48 -6.22 19.69
CA THR A 99 6.47 -5.98 18.65
C THR A 99 5.10 -5.64 19.29
N LEU A 100 4.28 -4.82 18.61
CA LEU A 100 2.94 -4.45 19.08
C LEU A 100 1.84 -5.37 18.52
N SER A 101 2.09 -6.01 17.37
CA SER A 101 1.03 -6.59 16.54
C SER A 101 1.31 -8.00 16.05
N MET A 102 2.57 -8.44 16.11
CA MET A 102 2.95 -9.81 15.76
C MET A 102 2.99 -10.66 17.02
N ASP A 103 2.46 -11.87 16.89
CA ASP A 103 2.61 -12.92 17.89
C ASP A 103 3.38 -14.08 17.25
N PRO A 104 4.69 -14.22 17.51
CA PRO A 104 5.49 -15.31 16.97
C PRO A 104 5.06 -16.70 17.46
N THR A 105 4.19 -16.77 18.48
CA THR A 105 3.62 -18.02 19.00
C THR A 105 2.30 -18.41 18.33
N GLU A 106 1.72 -17.50 17.54
CA GLU A 106 0.52 -17.77 16.73
C GLU A 106 0.82 -18.88 15.71
N ASP A 107 -0.07 -19.86 15.60
CA ASP A 107 -0.01 -20.88 14.56
C ASP A 107 -0.24 -20.20 13.20
N SER A 108 0.86 -19.94 12.49
CA SER A 108 0.87 -19.21 11.24
C SER A 108 1.52 -20.04 10.14
N PRO A 109 1.08 -19.90 8.88
CA PRO A 109 1.63 -20.70 7.79
C PRO A 109 3.03 -20.23 7.35
N TRP A 110 3.60 -19.20 7.99
CA TRP A 110 4.95 -18.69 7.76
C TRP A 110 5.81 -18.83 9.02
N SER A 111 7.12 -18.68 8.87
CA SER A 111 8.07 -18.73 9.99
C SER A 111 8.43 -17.33 10.49
N TYR A 112 8.87 -17.24 11.76
CA TYR A 112 9.44 -16.03 12.32
C TYR A 112 10.92 -16.21 12.64
N LYS A 113 11.72 -15.18 12.36
CA LYS A 113 13.08 -15.03 12.88
C LYS A 113 13.14 -13.79 13.77
N ILE A 114 13.32 -14.05 15.06
CA ILE A 114 13.32 -13.01 16.08
C ILE A 114 14.75 -12.56 16.34
N PHE A 115 15.00 -11.25 16.31
CA PHE A 115 16.24 -10.65 16.78
C PHE A 115 15.99 -9.83 18.04
N ASN A 116 17.02 -9.71 18.88
CA ASN A 116 16.91 -8.97 20.12
C ASN A 116 17.16 -7.48 19.85
N THR A 117 16.29 -6.63 20.39
CA THR A 117 16.51 -5.19 20.50
C THR A 117 16.40 -4.74 21.95
N SER A 118 17.08 -3.66 22.29
CA SER A 118 16.95 -3.01 23.60
C SER A 118 15.70 -2.11 23.71
N VAL A 119 15.01 -1.87 22.60
CA VAL A 119 13.74 -1.13 22.56
C VAL A 119 12.66 -1.95 23.26
N SER A 120 11.90 -1.32 24.17
CA SER A 120 10.79 -1.97 24.87
C SER A 120 9.45 -1.80 24.14
N VAL A 121 8.55 -2.75 24.37
CA VAL A 121 7.17 -2.70 23.85
C VAL A 121 6.42 -1.49 24.42
N GLU A 122 6.69 -1.14 25.69
CA GLU A 122 6.09 0.02 26.36
C GLU A 122 6.48 1.34 25.69
N LEU A 123 7.74 1.47 25.25
CA LEU A 123 8.20 2.67 24.55
C LEU A 123 7.48 2.83 23.20
N MET A 124 7.38 1.75 22.42
CA MET A 124 6.65 1.77 21.15
C MET A 124 5.17 2.11 21.33
N LYS A 125 4.55 1.51 22.36
CA LYS A 125 3.15 1.80 22.72
C LYS A 125 2.97 3.26 23.12
N SER A 126 3.88 3.81 23.93
CA SER A 126 3.86 5.22 24.32
C SER A 126 3.98 6.15 23.12
N CYS A 127 4.87 5.88 22.16
CA CYS A 127 4.98 6.68 20.94
C CYS A 127 3.69 6.66 20.11
N LEU A 128 3.03 5.50 20.01
CA LEU A 128 1.76 5.38 19.30
C LEU A 128 0.62 6.13 20.02
N GLU A 129 0.52 5.99 21.34
CA GLU A 129 -0.49 6.67 22.16
C GLU A 129 -0.29 8.20 22.14
N GLU A 130 0.94 8.68 22.20
CA GLU A 130 1.30 10.10 22.07
C GLU A 130 0.83 10.66 20.72
N PHE A 131 1.11 9.96 19.61
CA PHE A 131 0.68 10.37 18.27
C PHE A 131 -0.85 10.42 18.12
N ILE A 132 -1.55 9.38 18.61
CA ILE A 132 -3.01 9.30 18.53
C ILE A 132 -3.65 10.39 19.38
N SER A 133 -3.19 10.57 20.63
CA SER A 133 -3.72 11.58 21.55
C SER A 133 -3.54 12.98 20.98
N PHE A 134 -2.33 13.31 20.53
CA PHE A 134 -2.03 14.59 19.89
C PHE A 134 -2.97 14.84 18.70
N SER A 135 -3.11 13.83 17.83
CA SER A 135 -3.87 13.99 16.59
C SER A 135 -5.37 14.17 16.82
N MET A 136 -5.93 13.45 17.80
CA MET A 136 -7.37 13.45 18.06
C MET A 136 -7.82 14.66 18.90
N TYR A 137 -7.02 15.07 19.88
CA TYR A 137 -7.49 15.97 20.95
C TYR A 137 -6.71 17.28 21.06
N GLU A 138 -5.48 17.36 20.56
CA GLU A 138 -4.64 18.57 20.71
C GLU A 138 -4.52 19.37 19.40
N MET A 139 -4.43 18.70 18.25
CA MET A 139 -4.07 19.32 16.97
C MET A 139 -4.99 20.47 16.56
N ASP A 140 -6.29 20.34 16.78
CA ASP A 140 -7.30 21.35 16.38
C ASP A 140 -7.18 22.67 17.16
N HIS A 141 -6.43 22.68 18.27
CA HIS A 141 -6.22 23.85 19.11
C HIS A 141 -4.90 24.58 18.84
N LEU A 142 -4.10 24.10 17.88
CA LEU A 142 -2.75 24.59 17.61
C LEU A 142 -2.66 25.30 16.26
N ASN A 143 -1.69 26.21 16.13
CA ASN A 143 -1.35 26.80 14.85
C ASN A 143 -0.39 25.91 14.04
N LEU A 144 -0.22 26.21 12.75
CA LEU A 144 0.59 25.38 11.84
C LEU A 144 2.04 25.18 12.29
N LEU A 145 2.67 26.17 12.94
CA LEU A 145 4.06 26.06 13.40
C LEU A 145 4.16 25.13 14.61
N GLU A 146 3.20 25.21 15.53
CA GLU A 146 3.11 24.31 16.69
C GLU A 146 2.86 22.87 16.23
N ILE A 147 1.94 22.68 15.29
CA ILE A 147 1.65 21.39 14.66
C ILE A 147 2.93 20.82 14.01
N PHE A 148 3.62 21.62 13.19
CA PHE A 148 4.86 21.22 12.55
C PHE A 148 5.94 20.82 13.56
N SER A 149 6.14 21.62 14.61
CA SER A 149 7.13 21.37 15.65
C SER A 149 6.84 20.07 16.42
N LYS A 150 5.58 19.86 16.83
CA LYS A 150 5.15 18.65 17.53
C LYS A 150 5.31 17.41 16.64
N PHE A 151 4.87 17.47 15.38
CA PHE A 151 5.08 16.37 14.43
C PHE A 151 6.56 16.08 14.20
N TYR A 152 7.40 17.10 14.07
CA TYR A 152 8.84 16.92 13.92
C TYR A 152 9.45 16.18 15.12
N GLN A 153 9.09 16.58 16.34
CA GLN A 153 9.58 15.94 17.57
C GLN A 153 9.16 14.46 17.65
N MET A 154 7.87 14.17 17.41
CA MET A 154 7.36 12.80 17.40
C MET A 154 7.98 11.95 16.28
N ALA A 155 8.09 12.48 15.06
CA ALA A 155 8.69 11.78 13.93
C ALA A 155 10.17 11.49 14.18
N ASN A 156 10.93 12.45 14.70
CA ASN A 156 12.33 12.26 15.05
C ASN A 156 12.51 11.22 16.16
N LYS A 157 11.66 11.25 17.21
CA LYS A 157 11.65 10.24 18.28
C LYS A 157 11.39 8.83 17.72
N ASN A 158 10.36 8.68 16.87
CA ASN A 158 10.04 7.40 16.24
C ASN A 158 11.15 6.90 15.31
N LEU A 159 11.73 7.78 14.49
CA LEU A 159 12.86 7.44 13.62
C LEU A 159 14.08 6.97 14.43
N LYS A 160 14.40 7.61 15.56
CA LYS A 160 15.49 7.17 16.44
C LYS A 160 15.26 5.77 17.02
N VAL A 161 14.02 5.45 17.40
CA VAL A 161 13.67 4.11 17.89
C VAL A 161 13.84 3.07 16.79
N MET A 162 13.27 3.31 15.60
CA MET A 162 13.43 2.40 14.45
C MET A 162 14.89 2.24 14.03
N PHE A 163 15.66 3.33 14.13
CA PHE A 163 17.08 3.36 13.84
C PHE A 163 17.90 2.50 14.81
N GLN A 164 17.65 2.63 16.11
CA GLN A 164 18.30 1.83 17.14
C GLN A 164 18.05 0.33 16.91
N THR A 165 16.80 -0.05 16.65
CA THR A 165 16.44 -1.44 16.32
C THR A 165 17.15 -1.94 15.06
N CYS A 166 17.26 -1.11 14.02
CA CYS A 166 18.01 -1.44 12.80
C CYS A 166 19.50 -1.67 13.07
N ASN A 167 20.14 -0.77 13.84
CA ASN A 167 21.56 -0.87 14.14
C ASN A 167 21.88 -2.16 14.92
N GLU A 168 21.08 -2.49 15.93
CA GLU A 168 21.27 -3.70 16.74
C GLU A 168 21.12 -4.99 15.93
N LEU A 169 20.23 -5.01 14.93
CA LEU A 169 20.13 -6.12 13.98
C LEU A 169 21.38 -6.22 13.09
N LEU A 170 21.83 -5.10 12.52
CA LEU A 170 22.93 -5.08 11.56
C LEU A 170 24.30 -5.37 12.22
N GLU A 171 24.47 -4.99 13.49
CA GLU A 171 25.65 -5.32 14.31
C GLU A 171 25.66 -6.78 14.77
N SER A 172 24.51 -7.47 14.75
CA SER A 172 24.43 -8.89 15.09
C SER A 172 24.98 -9.76 13.95
N GLU A 173 26.30 -9.99 13.95
CA GLU A 173 26.99 -10.83 12.96
C GLU A 173 26.32 -12.20 12.82
N HIS A 174 26.05 -12.87 13.95
CA HIS A 174 25.38 -14.17 13.97
C HIS A 174 24.01 -14.14 13.28
N PHE A 175 23.20 -13.10 13.51
CA PHE A 175 21.87 -13.00 12.91
C PHE A 175 21.97 -12.72 11.41
N MET A 176 22.82 -11.78 11.00
CA MET A 176 23.04 -11.46 9.58
C MET A 176 23.64 -12.62 8.79
N GLU A 177 24.58 -13.38 9.38
CA GLU A 177 25.11 -14.61 8.80
C GLU A 177 24.02 -15.70 8.67
N SER A 178 23.14 -15.81 9.67
CA SER A 178 21.98 -16.71 9.61
C SER A 178 21.07 -16.38 8.43
N LEU A 179 20.71 -15.10 8.25
CA LEU A 179 19.90 -14.65 7.10
C LEU A 179 20.59 -14.93 5.77
N LYS A 180 21.90 -14.71 5.69
CA LYS A 180 22.70 -14.99 4.49
C LYS A 180 22.74 -16.48 4.16
N LYS A 181 22.86 -17.34 5.17
CA LYS A 181 22.91 -18.81 5.01
C LYS A 181 21.58 -19.40 4.55
N ASP A 182 20.45 -18.80 4.93
CA ASP A 182 19.14 -19.30 4.53
C ASP A 182 18.89 -19.21 3.02
N GLY A 183 19.51 -18.23 2.34
CA GLY A 183 19.44 -18.09 0.89
C GLY A 183 18.11 -17.51 0.38
N PHE A 184 17.61 -16.46 1.02
CA PHE A 184 16.42 -15.73 0.53
C PHE A 184 16.64 -15.14 -0.88
N GLN A 185 15.58 -15.08 -1.69
CA GLN A 185 15.65 -14.63 -3.08
C GLN A 185 15.04 -13.25 -3.32
N VAL A 186 14.24 -12.75 -2.38
CA VAL A 186 13.63 -11.42 -2.41
C VAL A 186 13.28 -11.02 -0.98
N ILE A 187 13.29 -9.72 -0.71
CA ILE A 187 12.73 -9.16 0.52
C ILE A 187 11.53 -8.26 0.22
N LEU A 188 10.45 -8.45 0.97
CA LEU A 188 9.26 -7.61 0.97
C LEU A 188 9.31 -6.67 2.18
N VAL A 189 9.21 -5.36 1.93
CA VAL A 189 9.38 -4.32 2.95
C VAL A 189 8.24 -3.31 2.85
N ASP A 190 7.77 -2.79 3.98
CA ASP A 190 7.00 -1.55 4.03
C ASP A 190 7.95 -0.39 4.39
N PRO A 191 8.20 0.59 3.50
CA PRO A 191 9.23 1.61 3.72
C PRO A 191 8.90 2.59 4.85
N ILE A 192 7.70 2.52 5.45
CA ILE A 192 7.39 3.21 6.70
C ILE A 192 8.22 2.66 7.87
N TYR A 193 8.62 1.39 7.80
CA TYR A 193 9.54 0.73 8.75
C TYR A 193 10.89 0.54 8.06
N PRO A 194 11.82 1.51 8.16
CA PRO A 194 13.11 1.47 7.45
C PRO A 194 13.98 0.30 7.95
N CYS A 195 15.12 0.09 7.28
CA CYS A 195 16.14 -0.94 7.48
C CYS A 195 16.01 -2.16 6.56
N GLY A 196 14.81 -2.51 6.10
CA GLY A 196 14.61 -3.63 5.19
C GLY A 196 15.45 -3.52 3.92
N GLU A 197 15.57 -2.32 3.35
CA GLU A 197 16.47 -2.01 2.23
C GLU A 197 17.97 -2.17 2.54
N LEU A 198 18.40 -1.89 3.77
CA LEU A 198 19.79 -2.13 4.19
C LEU A 198 20.08 -3.63 4.30
N VAL A 199 19.13 -4.39 4.85
CA VAL A 199 19.19 -5.86 4.87
C VAL A 199 19.23 -6.41 3.45
N ALA A 200 18.38 -5.89 2.55
CA ALA A 200 18.39 -6.24 1.12
C ALA A 200 19.78 -6.03 0.50
N ALA A 201 20.37 -4.84 0.73
CA ALA A 201 21.67 -4.47 0.22
C ALA A 201 22.81 -5.35 0.77
N LYS A 202 22.80 -5.67 2.07
CA LYS A 202 23.80 -6.53 2.73
C LYS A 202 23.71 -7.98 2.27
N LEU A 203 22.50 -8.49 2.02
CA LEU A 203 22.27 -9.85 1.52
C LEU A 203 22.46 -9.94 0.00
N GLY A 204 22.41 -8.82 -0.73
CA GLY A 204 22.51 -8.79 -2.18
C GLY A 204 21.27 -9.33 -2.89
N ILE A 205 20.08 -9.14 -2.29
CA ILE A 205 18.81 -9.67 -2.79
C ILE A 205 17.89 -8.56 -3.31
N PRO A 206 17.05 -8.84 -4.33
CA PRO A 206 16.01 -7.92 -4.81
C PRO A 206 15.06 -7.41 -3.73
N LEU A 207 14.59 -6.17 -3.91
CA LEU A 207 13.74 -5.45 -2.97
C LEU A 207 12.38 -5.14 -3.58
N VAL A 208 11.31 -5.57 -2.91
CA VAL A 208 9.94 -5.19 -3.24
C VAL A 208 9.37 -4.36 -2.10
N TYR A 209 8.90 -3.16 -2.41
CA TYR A 209 8.14 -2.37 -1.45
C TYR A 209 6.66 -2.67 -1.52
N THR A 210 6.00 -2.65 -0.37
CA THR A 210 4.55 -2.53 -0.24
C THR A 210 4.25 -1.26 0.56
N LEU A 211 3.62 -0.27 -0.07
CA LEU A 211 3.42 1.06 0.52
C LEU A 211 1.99 1.54 0.27
N ARG A 212 1.37 2.15 1.27
CA ARG A 212 0.06 2.82 1.11
C ARG A 212 0.24 4.26 0.63
N PHE A 213 1.06 5.05 1.31
CA PHE A 213 1.55 6.34 0.86
C PHE A 213 2.71 6.75 1.77
N SER A 214 3.52 7.72 1.34
CA SER A 214 4.20 8.65 2.24
C SER A 214 3.56 10.04 2.15
N VAL A 215 3.69 10.87 3.20
CA VAL A 215 3.04 12.20 3.24
C VAL A 215 3.47 13.02 2.02
N ALA A 216 2.52 13.67 1.34
CA ALA A 216 2.75 14.35 0.05
C ALA A 216 3.44 13.48 -1.02
N ASN A 217 3.34 12.14 -0.94
CA ASN A 217 4.01 11.20 -1.82
C ASN A 217 5.55 11.38 -1.85
N VAL A 218 6.16 11.85 -0.76
CA VAL A 218 7.59 12.20 -0.69
C VAL A 218 8.51 11.05 -1.11
N MET A 219 8.36 9.86 -0.52
CA MET A 219 9.19 8.69 -0.85
C MET A 219 8.97 8.22 -2.29
N GLU A 220 7.73 8.13 -2.72
CA GLU A 220 7.37 7.68 -4.07
C GLU A 220 7.90 8.65 -5.12
N ARG A 221 7.77 9.97 -4.89
CA ARG A 221 8.17 11.01 -5.83
C ARG A 221 9.67 11.28 -5.82
N LEU A 222 10.26 11.52 -4.64
CA LEU A 222 11.67 11.91 -4.54
C LEU A 222 12.59 10.69 -4.70
N CYS A 223 12.24 9.57 -4.06
CA CYS A 223 13.12 8.40 -4.02
C CYS A 223 12.76 7.41 -5.13
N GLY A 224 11.47 7.13 -5.30
CA GLY A 224 10.95 6.24 -6.33
C GLY A 224 10.77 6.89 -7.71
N GLN A 225 10.97 8.21 -7.84
CA GLN A 225 10.84 8.97 -9.09
C GLN A 225 9.43 8.93 -9.72
N LEU A 226 8.41 8.55 -8.96
CA LEU A 226 7.02 8.50 -9.42
C LEU A 226 6.51 9.93 -9.69
N PRO A 227 6.05 10.26 -10.90
CA PRO A 227 5.51 11.59 -11.16
C PRO A 227 4.31 11.91 -10.28
N ALA A 228 4.28 13.12 -9.74
CA ALA A 228 3.12 13.68 -9.04
C ALA A 228 3.00 15.18 -9.38
N PRO A 229 2.48 15.54 -10.58
CA PRO A 229 2.30 16.93 -10.94
C PRO A 229 1.35 17.64 -9.97
N PRO A 230 1.82 18.66 -9.21
CA PRO A 230 1.02 19.27 -8.13
C PRO A 230 -0.17 20.08 -8.64
N SER A 231 -0.29 20.26 -9.96
CA SER A 231 -1.40 20.94 -10.60
C SER A 231 -2.71 20.14 -10.61
N PHE A 232 -2.64 18.81 -10.47
CA PHE A 232 -3.81 17.93 -10.44
C PHE A 232 -3.64 16.66 -9.59
N VAL A 233 -2.42 16.34 -9.16
CA VAL A 233 -2.20 15.28 -8.16
C VAL A 233 -2.16 15.93 -6.78
N PRO A 234 -3.18 15.72 -5.93
CA PRO A 234 -3.14 16.19 -4.57
C PRO A 234 -2.03 15.45 -3.78
N GLY A 235 -1.32 16.17 -2.93
CA GLY A 235 -0.40 15.55 -1.99
C GLY A 235 -1.17 14.63 -1.05
N ALA A 236 -0.68 13.40 -0.80
CA ALA A 236 -1.31 12.52 0.17
C ALA A 236 -1.44 13.23 1.53
N MET A 237 -2.64 13.17 2.14
CA MET A 237 -3.04 13.90 3.35
C MET A 237 -3.32 15.41 3.19
N SER A 238 -3.34 15.94 1.97
CA SER A 238 -3.64 17.36 1.73
C SER A 238 -5.13 17.72 1.81
N LYS A 239 -6.02 16.72 1.79
CA LYS A 239 -7.48 16.87 1.79
C LYS A 239 -8.04 17.55 0.53
N TYR A 240 -7.27 17.57 -0.56
CA TYR A 240 -7.71 18.07 -1.86
C TYR A 240 -8.15 16.94 -2.80
N THR A 241 -8.85 17.30 -3.88
CA THR A 241 -9.23 16.37 -4.97
C THR A 241 -8.35 16.63 -6.20
N ASP A 242 -8.51 15.85 -7.27
CA ASP A 242 -7.86 16.15 -8.57
C ASP A 242 -8.48 17.36 -9.29
N GLN A 243 -9.64 17.83 -8.84
CA GLN A 243 -10.27 19.06 -9.28
C GLN A 243 -9.93 20.21 -8.32
N MET A 244 -8.90 20.98 -8.65
CA MET A 244 -8.38 22.08 -7.83
C MET A 244 -8.48 23.43 -8.54
N GLY A 245 -8.95 24.45 -7.82
CA GLY A 245 -8.86 25.84 -8.26
C GLY A 245 -7.42 26.38 -8.25
N PHE A 246 -7.23 27.66 -8.56
CA PHE A 246 -5.89 28.26 -8.48
C PHE A 246 -5.34 28.27 -7.05
N ILE A 247 -6.16 28.66 -6.07
CA ILE A 247 -5.75 28.73 -4.66
C ILE A 247 -5.46 27.33 -4.11
N ASP A 248 -6.30 26.34 -4.41
CA ASP A 248 -6.07 24.96 -3.99
C ASP A 248 -4.77 24.41 -4.58
N ARG A 249 -4.50 24.65 -5.87
CA ARG A 249 -3.22 24.25 -6.51
C ARG A 249 -2.02 24.94 -5.88
N MET A 250 -2.14 26.24 -5.55
CA MET A 250 -1.08 26.97 -4.86
C MET A 250 -0.82 26.38 -3.48
N MET A 251 -1.86 26.09 -2.70
CA MET A 251 -1.73 25.49 -1.37
C MET A 251 -1.21 24.06 -1.44
N ASN A 252 -1.64 23.27 -2.42
CA ASN A 252 -1.12 21.93 -2.67
C ASN A 252 0.38 21.98 -2.98
N LEU A 253 0.83 22.90 -3.85
CA LEU A 253 2.25 23.10 -4.14
C LEU A 253 3.06 23.49 -2.89
N LEU A 254 2.54 24.42 -2.07
CA LEU A 254 3.18 24.81 -0.82
C LEU A 254 3.24 23.64 0.17
N PHE A 255 2.19 22.81 0.21
CA PHE A 255 2.17 21.58 1.01
C PHE A 255 3.28 20.63 0.56
N TYR A 256 3.40 20.32 -0.74
CA TYR A 256 4.51 19.52 -1.28
C TYR A 256 5.88 20.04 -0.84
N TRP A 257 6.14 21.35 -0.99
CA TRP A 257 7.42 21.93 -0.56
C TRP A 257 7.64 21.86 0.94
N SER A 258 6.60 22.06 1.74
CA SER A 258 6.69 21.95 3.21
C SER A 258 7.08 20.54 3.63
N GLN A 259 6.53 19.52 2.97
CA GLN A 259 6.80 18.11 3.28
C GLN A 259 8.17 17.66 2.75
N ASP A 260 8.61 18.18 1.60
CA ASP A 260 9.99 17.95 1.11
C ASP A 260 11.03 18.52 2.08
N LEU A 261 10.80 19.73 2.59
CA LEU A 261 11.67 20.33 3.60
C LEU A 261 11.66 19.51 4.90
N PHE A 262 10.48 19.11 5.37
CA PHE A 262 10.35 18.28 6.58
C PHE A 262 11.09 16.95 6.46
N ALA A 263 10.90 16.24 5.34
CA ALA A 263 11.55 14.96 5.10
C ALA A 263 13.06 15.09 4.97
N THR A 264 13.55 16.08 4.20
CA THR A 264 15.00 16.31 4.06
C THR A 264 15.67 16.71 5.38
N MET A 265 14.97 17.40 6.29
CA MET A 265 15.48 17.66 7.64
C MET A 265 15.62 16.36 8.45
N LEU A 266 14.62 15.48 8.41
CA LEU A 266 14.65 14.20 9.13
C LEU A 266 15.68 13.22 8.56
N TRP A 267 15.85 13.17 7.23
CA TRP A 267 16.72 12.20 6.57
C TRP A 267 18.21 12.49 6.74
N ARG A 268 18.61 13.71 7.13
CA ARG A 268 20.04 14.08 7.27
C ARG A 268 20.84 13.15 8.19
N ASP A 269 20.27 12.75 9.31
CA ASP A 269 20.95 11.83 10.23
C ASP A 269 20.86 10.38 9.75
N LEU A 270 19.81 10.04 8.99
CA LEU A 270 19.70 8.73 8.33
C LEU A 270 20.74 8.59 7.21
N ASP A 271 20.98 9.61 6.40
CA ASP A 271 21.97 9.55 5.32
C ASP A 271 23.38 9.25 5.85
N LYS A 272 23.74 9.79 7.03
CA LYS A 272 25.01 9.47 7.71
C LYS A 272 25.06 7.99 8.08
N PHE A 273 24.03 7.49 8.76
CA PHE A 273 23.96 6.10 9.16
C PHE A 273 24.03 5.14 7.96
N TYR A 274 23.28 5.42 6.90
CA TYR A 274 23.26 4.59 5.69
C TYR A 274 24.65 4.55 5.04
N SER A 275 25.33 5.69 5.04
CA SER A 275 26.72 5.77 4.54
C SER A 275 27.69 4.95 5.38
N GLU A 276 27.57 4.98 6.70
CA GLU A 276 28.39 4.20 7.63
C GLU A 276 28.17 2.69 7.46
N VAL A 277 26.91 2.24 7.45
CA VAL A 277 26.56 0.82 7.29
C VAL A 277 27.06 0.27 5.96
N LEU A 278 26.92 1.03 4.88
CA LEU A 278 27.29 0.57 3.53
C LEU A 278 28.75 0.86 3.18
N GLY A 279 29.48 1.62 4.01
CA GLY A 279 30.89 1.94 3.82
C GLY A 279 31.17 2.87 2.63
N LYS A 280 30.16 3.60 2.14
CA LYS A 280 30.27 4.54 1.01
C LYS A 280 29.21 5.64 1.13
N PRO A 281 29.41 6.84 0.57
CA PRO A 281 28.39 7.87 0.55
C PRO A 281 27.09 7.34 -0.06
N THR A 282 26.02 7.30 0.73
CA THR A 282 24.71 6.78 0.32
C THR A 282 23.61 7.43 1.17
N THR A 283 22.62 7.99 0.50
CA THR A 283 21.43 8.56 1.14
C THR A 283 20.34 7.51 1.34
N LEU A 284 19.44 7.75 2.29
CA LEU A 284 18.21 6.96 2.46
C LEU A 284 17.39 6.92 1.17
N CYS A 285 17.30 8.07 0.49
CA CYS A 285 16.46 8.18 -0.70
C CYS A 285 17.04 7.38 -1.88
N GLU A 286 18.36 7.26 -1.98
CA GLU A 286 19.01 6.39 -2.96
C GLU A 286 18.71 4.91 -2.70
N THR A 287 18.76 4.44 -1.45
CA THR A 287 18.46 3.03 -1.11
C THR A 287 16.99 2.69 -1.29
N ILE A 288 16.07 3.55 -0.85
CA ILE A 288 14.63 3.43 -1.17
C ILE A 288 14.45 3.41 -2.68
N GLY A 289 15.16 4.28 -3.39
CA GLY A 289 15.13 4.34 -4.83
C GLY A 289 15.58 3.05 -5.51
N MET A 290 16.28 2.11 -4.85
CA MET A 290 16.75 0.85 -5.46
C MET A 290 15.68 -0.23 -5.61
N ALA A 291 14.47 -0.05 -5.05
CA ALA A 291 13.42 -1.05 -5.13
C ALA A 291 13.08 -1.47 -6.57
N ASP A 292 12.97 -2.78 -6.77
CA ASP A 292 12.67 -3.41 -8.05
C ASP A 292 11.20 -3.21 -8.43
N ILE A 293 10.30 -3.36 -7.46
CA ILE A 293 8.85 -3.13 -7.62
C ILE A 293 8.30 -2.37 -6.40
N TRP A 294 7.37 -1.47 -6.68
CA TRP A 294 6.54 -0.79 -5.69
C TRP A 294 5.10 -1.30 -5.78
N LEU A 295 4.65 -2.07 -4.80
CA LEU A 295 3.26 -2.46 -4.61
C LEU A 295 2.55 -1.33 -3.85
N ILE A 296 1.89 -0.44 -4.58
CA ILE A 296 1.12 0.66 -3.98
C ILE A 296 -0.26 0.14 -3.59
N ARG A 297 -0.61 0.24 -2.31
CA ARG A 297 -1.86 -0.30 -1.74
C ARG A 297 -3.07 0.59 -1.99
N THR A 298 -3.16 1.14 -3.20
CA THR A 298 -4.33 1.87 -3.68
C THR A 298 -4.73 1.50 -5.10
N TYR A 299 -5.91 1.92 -5.53
CA TYR A 299 -6.44 1.72 -6.87
C TYR A 299 -7.40 2.86 -7.28
N TRP A 300 -7.81 2.91 -8.55
CA TRP A 300 -8.49 4.05 -9.17
C TRP A 300 -9.99 4.16 -8.84
N ASP A 301 -10.57 3.10 -8.30
CA ASP A 301 -11.89 3.15 -7.66
C ASP A 301 -11.89 4.15 -6.48
N PHE A 302 -10.78 4.24 -5.75
CA PHE A 302 -10.61 5.07 -4.57
C PHE A 302 -9.75 6.33 -4.78
N GLU A 303 -8.62 6.23 -5.47
CA GLU A 303 -7.73 7.36 -5.76
C GLU A 303 -8.15 8.10 -7.05
N TYR A 304 -7.41 9.16 -7.39
CA TYR A 304 -7.56 9.89 -8.65
C TYR A 304 -6.50 9.45 -9.69
N PRO A 305 -6.85 9.42 -11.00
CA PRO A 305 -5.90 9.07 -12.05
C PRO A 305 -4.64 9.95 -12.04
N ARG A 306 -3.47 9.32 -12.14
CA ARG A 306 -2.17 10.02 -12.22
C ARG A 306 -1.15 9.26 -13.06
N PRO A 307 -0.10 9.92 -13.57
CA PRO A 307 0.98 9.22 -14.26
C PRO A 307 1.69 8.24 -13.30
N PHE A 308 2.07 7.07 -13.81
CA PHE A 308 2.80 6.07 -13.04
C PHE A 308 3.89 5.39 -13.87
N LEU A 309 4.87 4.79 -13.16
CA LEU A 309 6.01 4.12 -13.76
C LEU A 309 5.78 2.61 -13.91
N PRO A 310 6.45 1.92 -14.85
CA PRO A 310 6.29 0.49 -15.05
C PRO A 310 6.62 -0.39 -13.85
N ASN A 311 7.45 0.06 -12.90
CA ASN A 311 7.76 -0.66 -11.67
C ASN A 311 6.80 -0.35 -10.51
N PHE A 312 5.83 0.56 -10.67
CA PHE A 312 4.78 0.84 -9.70
C PHE A 312 3.50 0.08 -10.05
N LYS A 313 3.00 -0.72 -9.12
CA LYS A 313 1.84 -1.60 -9.27
C LYS A 313 0.81 -1.28 -8.20
N PHE A 314 -0.33 -0.80 -8.64
CA PHE A 314 -1.44 -0.41 -7.78
C PHE A 314 -2.28 -1.65 -7.47
N VAL A 315 -2.32 -2.04 -6.19
CA VAL A 315 -2.90 -3.27 -5.66
C VAL A 315 -3.86 -2.97 -4.49
N GLY A 316 -4.63 -1.88 -4.60
CA GLY A 316 -5.65 -1.49 -3.64
C GLY A 316 -6.70 -2.58 -3.40
N GLY A 317 -7.09 -2.79 -2.15
CA GLY A 317 -8.07 -3.80 -1.76
C GLY A 317 -7.57 -5.26 -1.76
N LEU A 318 -6.25 -5.49 -1.69
CA LEU A 318 -5.66 -6.84 -1.62
C LEU A 318 -6.10 -7.69 -0.41
N HIS A 319 -6.65 -7.07 0.63
CA HIS A 319 -7.16 -7.76 1.82
C HIS A 319 -8.65 -8.09 1.72
N CYS A 320 -9.38 -7.50 0.76
CA CYS A 320 -10.82 -7.69 0.59
C CYS A 320 -11.13 -9.09 0.09
N LYS A 321 -12.21 -9.70 0.61
CA LYS A 321 -12.58 -11.08 0.31
C LYS A 321 -14.11 -11.21 0.24
N PRO A 322 -14.64 -12.20 -0.49
CA PRO A 322 -16.05 -12.56 -0.38
C PRO A 322 -16.44 -12.83 1.08
N ALA A 323 -17.65 -12.41 1.46
CA ALA A 323 -18.13 -12.60 2.82
C ALA A 323 -18.30 -14.08 3.16
N LYS A 324 -17.83 -14.47 4.34
CA LYS A 324 -18.08 -15.77 4.94
C LYS A 324 -19.31 -15.74 5.84
N PRO A 325 -19.93 -16.90 6.13
CA PRO A 325 -21.02 -16.98 7.10
C PRO A 325 -20.60 -16.46 8.48
N LEU A 326 -21.48 -15.68 9.13
CA LEU A 326 -21.23 -15.13 10.46
C LEU A 326 -21.39 -16.20 11.55
N PRO A 327 -20.76 -16.03 12.73
CA PRO A 327 -21.06 -16.83 13.91
C PRO A 327 -22.56 -16.81 14.24
N LYS A 328 -23.12 -17.95 14.70
CA LYS A 328 -24.56 -18.14 14.86
C LYS A 328 -25.24 -17.07 15.72
N ASP A 329 -24.59 -16.63 16.80
CA ASP A 329 -25.12 -15.62 17.72
C ASP A 329 -25.11 -14.21 17.09
N MET A 330 -24.10 -13.91 16.27
CA MET A 330 -24.01 -12.68 15.50
C MET A 330 -25.04 -12.66 14.38
N GLU A 331 -25.17 -13.78 13.64
CA GLU A 331 -26.17 -13.96 12.59
C GLU A 331 -27.59 -13.78 13.16
N ALA A 332 -27.91 -14.38 14.31
CA ALA A 332 -29.21 -14.21 14.96
C ALA A 332 -29.52 -12.74 15.29
N PHE A 333 -28.52 -11.99 15.79
CA PHE A 333 -28.67 -10.55 16.04
C PHE A 333 -28.89 -9.76 14.74
N VAL A 334 -28.12 -10.07 13.69
CA VAL A 334 -28.27 -9.45 12.37
C VAL A 334 -29.65 -9.72 11.77
N GLN A 335 -30.15 -10.96 11.86
CA GLN A 335 -31.48 -11.33 11.35
C GLN A 335 -32.62 -10.66 12.13
N SER A 336 -32.43 -10.41 13.42
CA SER A 336 -33.41 -9.70 14.26
C SER A 336 -33.67 -8.24 13.84
N SER A 337 -32.88 -7.70 12.91
CA SER A 337 -33.07 -6.34 12.37
C SER A 337 -34.23 -6.17 11.39
N GLY A 338 -34.87 -7.27 10.96
CA GLY A 338 -35.97 -7.18 9.99
C GLY A 338 -35.54 -6.47 8.70
N ASP A 339 -36.41 -5.61 8.16
CA ASP A 339 -36.16 -4.89 6.91
C ASP A 339 -35.27 -3.65 7.08
N ASP A 340 -35.20 -3.11 8.30
CA ASP A 340 -34.35 -1.96 8.63
C ASP A 340 -32.87 -2.27 8.41
N GLY A 341 -32.47 -3.52 8.64
CA GLY A 341 -31.11 -3.99 8.42
C GLY A 341 -30.11 -3.54 9.48
N ILE A 342 -28.83 -3.66 9.16
CA ILE A 342 -27.74 -3.42 10.11
C ILE A 342 -26.84 -2.26 9.71
N ILE A 343 -26.21 -1.69 10.74
CA ILE A 343 -25.10 -0.74 10.62
C ILE A 343 -23.88 -1.38 11.27
N VAL A 344 -22.77 -1.38 10.53
CA VAL A 344 -21.47 -1.78 11.06
C VAL A 344 -20.76 -0.52 11.52
N PHE A 345 -20.13 -0.54 12.70
CA PHE A 345 -19.42 0.61 13.23
C PHE A 345 -18.05 0.24 13.80
N SER A 346 -16.99 0.79 13.21
CA SER A 346 -15.60 0.52 13.58
C SER A 346 -14.72 1.77 13.43
N LEU A 347 -13.95 2.10 14.47
CA LEU A 347 -12.95 3.18 14.43
C LEU A 347 -11.51 2.67 14.17
N GLY A 348 -11.38 1.46 13.61
CA GLY A 348 -10.08 0.91 13.20
C GLY A 348 -9.27 0.28 14.32
N SER A 349 -8.20 -0.42 13.98
CA SER A 349 -7.46 -1.32 14.91
C SER A 349 -6.82 -0.62 16.11
N MET A 350 -6.40 0.64 15.93
CA MET A 350 -5.62 1.40 16.91
C MET A 350 -6.47 2.15 17.95
N VAL A 351 -7.72 2.48 17.63
CA VAL A 351 -8.63 3.15 18.57
C VAL A 351 -9.48 2.10 19.27
N LYS A 352 -9.13 1.80 20.52
CA LYS A 352 -9.85 0.81 21.33
C LYS A 352 -11.07 1.39 22.02
N ASN A 353 -10.99 2.64 22.48
CA ASN A 353 -12.04 3.32 23.22
C ASN A 353 -12.01 4.82 22.94
N LEU A 354 -13.08 5.51 23.33
CA LEU A 354 -13.21 6.97 23.28
C LEU A 354 -13.25 7.52 24.72
N THR A 355 -13.29 8.85 24.84
CA THR A 355 -13.69 9.47 26.11
C THR A 355 -15.14 9.09 26.44
N LYS A 356 -15.47 9.03 27.74
CA LYS A 356 -16.82 8.65 28.20
C LYS A 356 -17.89 9.52 27.53
N GLU A 357 -17.69 10.84 27.53
CA GLU A 357 -18.58 11.81 26.88
C GLU A 357 -18.83 11.49 25.40
N LYS A 358 -17.76 11.24 24.61
CA LYS A 358 -17.90 10.92 23.19
C LYS A 358 -18.59 9.57 22.97
N GLY A 359 -18.28 8.57 23.82
CA GLY A 359 -18.97 7.29 23.84
C GLY A 359 -20.47 7.43 24.07
N GLU A 360 -20.88 8.28 25.02
CA GLU A 360 -22.29 8.53 25.34
C GLU A 360 -23.04 9.30 24.25
N VAL A 361 -22.42 10.31 23.64
CA VAL A 361 -22.99 11.05 22.50
C VAL A 361 -23.32 10.08 21.36
N ILE A 362 -22.38 9.21 21.03
CA ILE A 362 -22.50 8.20 19.99
C ILE A 362 -23.56 7.15 20.36
N ALA A 363 -23.51 6.57 21.56
CA ALA A 363 -24.50 5.59 22.01
C ALA A 363 -25.94 6.15 21.99
N THR A 364 -26.12 7.41 22.41
CA THR A 364 -27.41 8.13 22.32
C THR A 364 -27.90 8.23 20.88
N ALA A 365 -27.01 8.50 19.93
CA ALA A 365 -27.36 8.58 18.51
C ALA A 365 -27.80 7.22 17.97
N LEU A 366 -27.01 6.18 18.25
CA LEU A 366 -27.27 4.82 17.78
C LEU A 366 -28.61 4.28 18.30
N GLY A 367 -28.99 4.62 19.54
CA GLY A 367 -30.28 4.22 20.13
C GLY A 367 -31.51 4.85 19.48
N GLN A 368 -31.35 5.92 18.68
CA GLN A 368 -32.45 6.57 17.96
C GLN A 368 -32.74 5.95 16.58
N LEU A 369 -31.95 4.94 16.18
CA LEU A 369 -32.04 4.30 14.88
C LEU A 369 -32.86 2.99 14.96
N PRO A 370 -33.69 2.69 13.95
CA PRO A 370 -34.39 1.41 13.91
C PRO A 370 -33.46 0.23 13.55
N GLN A 371 -32.31 0.50 12.92
CA GLN A 371 -31.31 -0.51 12.58
C GLN A 371 -30.72 -1.19 13.82
N LYS A 372 -30.30 -2.45 13.65
CA LYS A 372 -29.36 -3.07 14.60
C LYS A 372 -27.94 -2.57 14.31
N VAL A 373 -27.19 -2.27 15.36
CA VAL A 373 -25.83 -1.74 15.24
C VAL A 373 -24.84 -2.72 15.83
N LEU A 374 -23.84 -3.11 15.04
CA LEU A 374 -22.69 -3.86 15.52
C LEU A 374 -21.52 -2.90 15.66
N TRP A 375 -21.15 -2.61 16.89
CA TRP A 375 -20.15 -1.61 17.22
C TRP A 375 -18.90 -2.27 17.79
N ARG A 376 -17.78 -2.13 17.06
CA ARG A 376 -16.48 -2.45 17.65
C ARG A 376 -16.06 -1.35 18.61
N TYR A 377 -16.02 -1.71 19.88
CA TYR A 377 -15.64 -0.83 20.97
C TYR A 377 -15.11 -1.70 22.10
N SER A 378 -13.96 -1.35 22.66
CA SER A 378 -13.34 -2.09 23.75
C SER A 378 -13.32 -1.25 25.02
N LYS A 379 -13.18 -1.91 26.18
CA LYS A 379 -13.14 -1.32 27.52
C LYS A 379 -14.51 -0.85 28.04
N GLU A 380 -14.58 0.33 28.67
CA GLU A 380 -15.74 0.80 29.44
C GLU A 380 -16.91 1.17 28.52
N HIS A 381 -17.97 0.36 28.56
CA HIS A 381 -19.15 0.56 27.73
C HIS A 381 -19.92 1.82 28.12
N PRO A 382 -20.49 2.56 27.16
CA PRO A 382 -21.41 3.67 27.46
C PRO A 382 -22.61 3.18 28.27
N GLU A 383 -23.00 3.94 29.30
CA GLU A 383 -24.12 3.58 30.20
C GLU A 383 -25.48 3.59 29.48
N ASN A 384 -25.61 4.42 28.46
CA ASN A 384 -26.82 4.65 27.67
C ASN A 384 -26.91 3.77 26.41
N LEU A 385 -26.27 2.60 26.40
CA LEU A 385 -26.30 1.69 25.26
C LEU A 385 -27.71 1.09 25.06
N ALA A 386 -28.34 1.41 23.94
CA ALA A 386 -29.68 0.92 23.62
C ALA A 386 -29.69 -0.56 23.16
N PRO A 387 -30.81 -1.31 23.34
CA PRO A 387 -30.90 -2.74 22.97
C PRO A 387 -30.76 -3.06 21.48
N ASN A 388 -30.78 -2.05 20.60
CA ASN A 388 -30.50 -2.22 19.18
C ASN A 388 -28.99 -2.26 18.87
N THR A 389 -28.12 -1.95 19.82
CA THR A 389 -26.68 -1.89 19.63
C THR A 389 -25.99 -3.01 20.42
N LYS A 390 -25.07 -3.74 19.77
CA LYS A 390 -24.24 -4.77 20.40
C LYS A 390 -22.77 -4.44 20.21
N ILE A 391 -22.03 -4.48 21.32
CA ILE A 391 -20.59 -4.19 21.36
C ILE A 391 -19.79 -5.47 21.15
N TYR A 392 -18.67 -5.34 20.42
CA TYR A 392 -17.69 -6.40 20.18
C TYR A 392 -16.27 -5.85 20.34
N ASP A 393 -15.37 -6.61 20.97
CA ASP A 393 -13.93 -6.27 20.97
C ASP A 393 -13.30 -6.40 19.58
N TRP A 394 -13.72 -7.44 18.86
CA TRP A 394 -13.36 -7.70 17.48
C TRP A 394 -14.54 -8.29 16.73
N MET A 395 -14.70 -7.90 15.46
CA MET A 395 -15.78 -8.37 14.60
C MET A 395 -15.26 -8.71 13.20
N PRO A 396 -15.87 -9.69 12.51
CA PRO A 396 -15.52 -10.03 11.13
C PRO A 396 -16.05 -8.93 10.19
N GLN A 397 -15.38 -7.78 10.17
CA GLN A 397 -15.84 -6.56 9.49
C GLN A 397 -16.09 -6.80 8.00
N ASN A 398 -15.19 -7.47 7.29
CA ASN A 398 -15.39 -7.85 5.88
C ASN A 398 -16.69 -8.62 5.66
N ASP A 399 -16.96 -9.61 6.51
CA ASP A 399 -18.12 -10.49 6.36
C ASP A 399 -19.42 -9.78 6.70
N LEU A 400 -19.39 -8.92 7.73
CA LEU A 400 -20.51 -8.03 8.07
C LEU A 400 -20.80 -7.03 6.94
N LEU A 401 -19.77 -6.42 6.35
CA LEU A 401 -19.95 -5.48 5.24
C LEU A 401 -20.54 -6.16 4.00
N GLY A 402 -20.15 -7.41 3.72
CA GLY A 402 -20.72 -8.20 2.64
C GLY A 402 -22.05 -8.87 2.96
N HIS A 403 -22.59 -8.71 4.16
CA HIS A 403 -23.88 -9.29 4.54
C HIS A 403 -25.04 -8.52 3.85
N PRO A 404 -26.05 -9.21 3.27
CA PRO A 404 -27.15 -8.56 2.53
C PRO A 404 -27.98 -7.55 3.33
N LYS A 405 -28.01 -7.66 4.67
CA LYS A 405 -28.72 -6.72 5.54
C LYS A 405 -27.94 -5.43 5.84
N THR A 406 -26.69 -5.31 5.43
CA THR A 406 -25.86 -4.13 5.73
C THR A 406 -26.29 -2.92 4.92
N LYS A 407 -26.64 -1.84 5.61
CA LYS A 407 -27.13 -0.60 5.01
C LYS A 407 -26.07 0.48 4.95
N ALA A 408 -25.25 0.60 5.99
CA ALA A 408 -24.23 1.63 6.10
C ALA A 408 -23.05 1.17 6.97
N PHE A 409 -21.90 1.81 6.76
CA PHE A 409 -20.71 1.63 7.56
C PHE A 409 -20.31 2.95 8.23
N ILE A 410 -20.35 3.00 9.56
CA ILE A 410 -19.77 4.09 10.32
C ILE A 410 -18.28 3.77 10.51
N THR A 411 -17.42 4.67 10.04
CA THR A 411 -15.98 4.40 9.97
C THR A 411 -15.15 5.61 10.31
N HIS A 412 -13.99 5.38 10.92
CA HIS A 412 -12.94 6.40 10.98
C HIS A 412 -12.33 6.74 9.60
N GLY A 413 -12.62 6.01 8.52
CA GLY A 413 -12.05 6.30 7.20
C GLY A 413 -10.64 5.75 6.97
N GLY A 414 -10.16 4.83 7.81
CA GLY A 414 -8.90 4.13 7.55
C GLY A 414 -8.96 3.29 6.27
N THR A 415 -7.88 3.32 5.49
CA THR A 415 -7.82 2.75 4.13
C THR A 415 -8.36 1.32 4.03
N ASN A 416 -7.99 0.41 4.94
CA ASN A 416 -8.45 -0.99 4.87
C ASN A 416 -9.97 -1.12 4.96
N GLY A 417 -10.61 -0.40 5.89
CA GLY A 417 -12.06 -0.41 6.04
C GLY A 417 -12.77 0.27 4.87
N VAL A 418 -12.17 1.31 4.30
CA VAL A 418 -12.69 1.97 3.08
C VAL A 418 -12.72 1.00 1.91
N TYR A 419 -11.64 0.24 1.66
CA TYR A 419 -11.65 -0.76 0.59
C TYR A 419 -12.63 -1.89 0.83
N GLU A 420 -12.81 -2.37 2.06
CA GLU A 420 -13.85 -3.38 2.36
C GLU A 420 -15.25 -2.84 2.08
N ALA A 421 -15.52 -1.58 2.43
CA ALA A 421 -16.79 -0.92 2.13
C ALA A 421 -16.99 -0.72 0.63
N ILE A 422 -15.95 -0.31 -0.11
CA ILE A 422 -16.00 -0.22 -1.58
C ILE A 422 -16.25 -1.59 -2.18
N TYR A 423 -15.49 -2.61 -1.77
CA TYR A 423 -15.62 -3.99 -2.26
C TYR A 423 -17.07 -4.47 -2.11
N HIS A 424 -17.67 -4.34 -0.92
CA HIS A 424 -19.06 -4.77 -0.70
C HIS A 424 -20.13 -3.74 -1.11
N GLY A 425 -19.71 -2.59 -1.68
CA GLY A 425 -20.60 -1.54 -2.15
C GLY A 425 -21.46 -0.91 -1.04
N VAL A 426 -20.90 -0.71 0.15
CA VAL A 426 -21.58 -0.16 1.33
C VAL A 426 -21.26 1.34 1.46
N PRO A 427 -22.26 2.24 1.54
CA PRO A 427 -22.03 3.66 1.77
C PRO A 427 -21.58 3.94 3.20
N MET A 428 -20.89 5.06 3.40
CA MET A 428 -20.17 5.35 4.65
C MET A 428 -20.62 6.62 5.35
N VAL A 429 -20.60 6.60 6.69
CA VAL A 429 -20.52 7.80 7.52
C VAL A 429 -19.13 7.85 8.14
N GLY A 430 -18.32 8.82 7.71
CA GLY A 430 -16.95 9.03 8.15
C GLY A 430 -16.87 9.87 9.41
N ILE A 431 -16.10 9.42 10.40
CA ILE A 431 -15.74 10.16 11.61
C ILE A 431 -14.20 10.10 11.72
N PRO A 432 -13.46 10.82 10.86
CA PRO A 432 -12.02 10.73 10.79
C PRO A 432 -11.37 11.24 12.08
N LEU A 433 -10.29 10.58 12.49
CA LEU A 433 -9.62 10.82 13.78
C LEU A 433 -8.17 11.30 13.63
N PHE A 434 -7.40 10.71 12.70
CA PHE A 434 -5.98 11.05 12.51
C PHE A 434 -5.41 10.52 11.18
N ALA A 435 -4.17 10.91 10.86
CA ALA A 435 -3.41 10.44 9.69
C ALA A 435 -4.18 10.61 8.36
N ASP A 436 -4.25 9.55 7.53
CA ASP A 436 -4.89 9.54 6.21
C ASP A 436 -6.42 9.62 6.24
N GLN A 437 -7.02 9.40 7.40
CA GLN A 437 -8.46 9.25 7.54
C GLN A 437 -9.26 10.44 7.00
N PRO A 438 -8.94 11.72 7.32
CA PRO A 438 -9.69 12.84 6.78
C PRO A 438 -9.59 12.91 5.25
N ASP A 439 -8.41 12.67 4.70
CA ASP A 439 -8.12 12.69 3.26
C ASP A 439 -8.92 11.61 2.51
N ASN A 440 -8.88 10.38 3.03
CA ASN A 440 -9.65 9.27 2.50
C ASN A 440 -11.16 9.57 2.49
N MET A 441 -11.67 10.19 3.56
CA MET A 441 -13.09 10.55 3.63
C MET A 441 -13.46 11.66 2.65
N ILE A 442 -12.56 12.62 2.36
CA ILE A 442 -12.76 13.61 1.29
C ILE A 442 -12.89 12.92 -0.06
N HIS A 443 -12.07 11.91 -0.36
CA HIS A 443 -12.16 11.16 -1.61
C HIS A 443 -13.51 10.43 -1.72
N MET A 444 -13.96 9.78 -0.65
CA MET A 444 -15.25 9.09 -0.64
C MET A 444 -16.44 10.04 -0.74
N ARG A 445 -16.35 11.23 -0.14
CA ARG A 445 -17.36 12.29 -0.31
C ARG A 445 -17.39 12.79 -1.75
N ALA A 446 -16.24 13.05 -2.36
CA ALA A 446 -16.14 13.50 -3.76
C ALA A 446 -16.73 12.47 -4.73
N LYS A 447 -16.62 11.18 -4.42
CA LYS A 447 -17.24 10.08 -5.17
C LYS A 447 -18.72 9.86 -4.84
N GLY A 448 -19.30 10.66 -3.95
CA GLY A 448 -20.72 10.60 -3.57
C GLY A 448 -21.11 9.37 -2.75
N ALA A 449 -20.15 8.73 -2.08
CA ALA A 449 -20.35 7.48 -1.34
C ALA A 449 -20.20 7.64 0.19
N ALA A 450 -19.97 8.87 0.68
CA ALA A 450 -19.87 9.12 2.11
C ALA A 450 -20.36 10.51 2.56
N VAL A 451 -20.86 10.56 3.79
CA VAL A 451 -21.00 11.78 4.60
C VAL A 451 -19.83 11.82 5.60
N ILE A 452 -19.31 13.00 5.93
CA ILE A 452 -18.22 13.14 6.91
C ILE A 452 -18.71 14.03 8.05
N LEU A 453 -18.47 13.59 9.27
CA LEU A 453 -18.72 14.32 10.51
C LEU A 453 -17.39 14.69 11.16
N ASP A 454 -17.41 15.80 11.90
CA ASP A 454 -16.26 16.23 12.69
C ASP A 454 -16.32 15.58 14.08
N PHE A 455 -15.28 14.82 14.44
CA PHE A 455 -15.25 14.05 15.68
C PHE A 455 -15.40 14.94 16.93
N ASN A 456 -14.77 16.12 16.92
CA ASN A 456 -14.69 16.99 18.08
C ASN A 456 -15.96 17.81 18.29
N SER A 457 -16.68 18.18 17.23
CA SER A 457 -17.89 19.02 17.31
C SER A 457 -19.22 18.30 17.08
N MET A 458 -19.24 17.08 16.53
CA MET A 458 -20.49 16.37 16.25
C MET A 458 -21.34 16.12 17.51
N GLN A 459 -22.65 16.28 17.35
CA GLN A 459 -23.67 15.95 18.33
C GLN A 459 -24.43 14.68 17.94
N SER A 460 -25.20 14.09 18.86
CA SER A 460 -25.94 12.85 18.59
C SER A 460 -26.87 12.98 17.38
N LYS A 461 -27.49 14.15 17.21
CA LYS A 461 -28.38 14.44 16.08
C LYS A 461 -27.65 14.40 14.74
N ASP A 462 -26.44 14.95 14.67
CA ASP A 462 -25.65 15.00 13.42
C ASP A 462 -25.33 13.58 12.92
N LEU A 463 -25.01 12.68 13.85
CA LEU A 463 -24.78 11.27 13.52
C LEU A 463 -26.04 10.56 13.04
N VAL A 464 -27.19 10.79 13.71
CA VAL A 464 -28.48 10.24 13.26
C VAL A 464 -28.84 10.74 11.86
N ASP A 465 -28.69 12.03 11.61
CA ASP A 465 -29.04 12.65 10.32
C ASP A 465 -28.10 12.18 9.20
N ALA A 466 -26.80 12.05 9.46
CA ALA A 466 -25.83 11.51 8.51
C ALA A 466 -26.15 10.05 8.13
N ILE A 467 -26.46 9.20 9.11
CA ILE A 467 -26.82 7.79 8.89
C ILE A 467 -28.12 7.70 8.08
N ARG A 468 -29.14 8.47 8.47
CA ARG A 468 -30.41 8.52 7.73
C ARG A 468 -30.19 8.97 6.29
N THR A 469 -29.32 9.95 6.06
CA THR A 469 -28.99 10.45 4.73
C THR A 469 -28.41 9.33 3.86
N VAL A 470 -27.34 8.65 4.30
CA VAL A 470 -26.69 7.61 3.47
C VAL A 470 -27.54 6.36 3.26
N ILE A 471 -28.52 6.09 4.15
CA ILE A 471 -29.45 4.97 4.02
C ILE A 471 -30.65 5.32 3.12
N ARG A 472 -31.18 6.54 3.20
CA ARG A 472 -32.42 6.93 2.51
C ARG A 472 -32.20 7.51 1.13
N ASP A 473 -31.10 8.23 0.91
CA ASP A 473 -30.75 8.76 -0.40
C ASP A 473 -30.07 7.63 -1.22
N PRO A 474 -30.72 7.12 -2.27
CA PRO A 474 -30.21 5.98 -3.03
C PRO A 474 -28.89 6.28 -3.74
N SER A 475 -28.57 7.55 -4.01
CA SER A 475 -27.34 7.94 -4.71
C SER A 475 -26.08 7.46 -3.99
N TYR A 476 -26.08 7.44 -2.65
CA TYR A 476 -24.94 6.93 -1.86
C TYR A 476 -24.71 5.44 -2.10
N LYS A 477 -25.77 4.63 -2.07
CA LYS A 477 -25.68 3.19 -2.33
C LYS A 477 -25.32 2.93 -3.80
N GLU A 478 -25.90 3.66 -4.73
CA GLU A 478 -25.60 3.54 -6.16
C GLU A 478 -24.14 3.87 -6.47
N ASN A 479 -23.60 4.94 -5.88
CA ASN A 479 -22.20 5.32 -6.00
C ASN A 479 -21.29 4.28 -5.36
N ALA A 480 -21.58 3.80 -4.15
CA ALA A 480 -20.80 2.74 -3.52
C ALA A 480 -20.79 1.45 -4.37
N MET A 481 -21.93 1.04 -4.94
CA MET A 481 -22.02 -0.10 -5.86
C MET A 481 -21.29 0.16 -7.18
N ARG A 482 -21.25 1.39 -7.68
CA ARG A 482 -20.45 1.76 -8.85
C ARG A 482 -18.96 1.54 -8.59
N LEU A 483 -18.47 1.99 -7.44
CA LEU A 483 -17.07 1.76 -7.05
C LEU A 483 -16.78 0.27 -6.85
N SER A 484 -17.69 -0.48 -6.20
CA SER A 484 -17.60 -1.93 -6.07
C SER A 484 -17.43 -2.64 -7.41
N ARG A 485 -18.23 -2.26 -8.42
CA ARG A 485 -18.10 -2.83 -9.77
C ARG A 485 -16.73 -2.56 -10.38
N ILE A 486 -16.22 -1.33 -10.27
CA ILE A 486 -14.87 -0.98 -10.77
C ILE A 486 -13.80 -1.80 -10.04
N GLN A 487 -13.93 -1.96 -8.72
CA GLN A 487 -12.96 -2.70 -7.92
C GLN A 487 -12.92 -4.19 -8.29
N HIS A 488 -14.06 -4.78 -8.65
CA HIS A 488 -14.16 -6.17 -9.09
C HIS A 488 -13.77 -6.38 -10.57
N ASP A 489 -13.95 -5.37 -11.41
CA ASP A 489 -13.70 -5.43 -12.85
C ASP A 489 -12.22 -5.16 -13.19
N GLN A 490 -11.36 -6.03 -12.65
CA GLN A 490 -9.92 -6.01 -12.89
C GLN A 490 -9.46 -7.33 -13.54
N PRO A 491 -8.46 -7.31 -14.44
CA PRO A 491 -7.97 -8.53 -15.10
C PRO A 491 -7.42 -9.58 -14.13
N MET A 492 -6.92 -9.14 -12.97
CA MET A 492 -6.44 -9.97 -11.88
C MET A 492 -6.95 -9.39 -10.56
N THR A 493 -7.14 -10.23 -9.55
CA THR A 493 -7.41 -9.72 -8.21
C THR A 493 -6.19 -8.91 -7.71
N PRO A 494 -6.39 -7.85 -6.90
CA PRO A 494 -5.27 -7.07 -6.38
C PRO A 494 -4.23 -7.92 -5.61
N LEU A 495 -4.70 -8.94 -4.89
CA LEU A 495 -3.83 -9.89 -4.18
C LEU A 495 -2.99 -10.75 -5.14
N ASP A 496 -3.61 -11.30 -6.19
CA ASP A 496 -2.89 -12.08 -7.19
C ASP A 496 -1.91 -11.22 -8.00
N GLN A 497 -2.26 -9.96 -8.27
CA GLN A 497 -1.36 -9.02 -8.91
C GLN A 497 -0.13 -8.74 -8.04
N ALA A 498 -0.32 -8.49 -6.74
CA ALA A 498 0.79 -8.30 -5.80
C ALA A 498 1.75 -9.49 -5.81
N VAL A 499 1.20 -10.71 -5.69
CA VAL A 499 1.99 -11.94 -5.67
C VAL A 499 2.67 -12.21 -7.01
N PHE A 500 1.99 -11.98 -8.13
CA PHE A 500 2.59 -12.10 -9.46
C PHE A 500 3.85 -11.24 -9.60
N TRP A 501 3.82 -9.99 -9.13
CA TRP A 501 4.98 -9.09 -9.23
C TRP A 501 6.11 -9.44 -8.26
N ILE A 502 5.79 -10.01 -7.10
CA ILE A 502 6.81 -10.59 -6.20
C ILE A 502 7.50 -11.77 -6.90
N GLU A 503 6.74 -12.71 -7.45
CA GLU A 503 7.30 -13.84 -8.20
C GLU A 503 8.04 -13.39 -9.47
N PHE A 504 7.58 -12.32 -10.12
CA PHE A 504 8.28 -11.74 -11.27
C PHE A 504 9.69 -11.31 -10.88
N VAL A 505 9.83 -10.59 -9.76
CA VAL A 505 11.14 -10.18 -9.24
C VAL A 505 12.01 -11.39 -8.91
N ILE A 506 11.45 -12.45 -8.33
CA ILE A 506 12.16 -13.70 -8.05
C ILE A 506 12.68 -14.34 -9.35
N ARG A 507 11.79 -14.57 -10.33
CA ARG A 507 12.12 -15.22 -11.62
C ARG A 507 13.20 -14.46 -12.40
N HIS A 508 13.21 -13.14 -12.31
CA HIS A 508 14.12 -12.28 -13.05
C HIS A 508 15.31 -11.76 -12.24
N LYS A 509 15.43 -12.17 -10.97
CA LYS A 509 16.47 -11.70 -10.03
C LYS A 509 16.56 -10.17 -9.96
N GLY A 510 15.39 -9.54 -9.86
CA GLY A 510 15.20 -8.09 -9.92
C GLY A 510 14.36 -7.63 -11.11
N ALA A 511 14.17 -6.32 -11.24
CA ALA A 511 13.35 -5.70 -12.28
C ALA A 511 13.97 -4.40 -12.83
N LYS A 512 15.31 -4.33 -12.91
CA LYS A 512 16.05 -3.13 -13.36
C LYS A 512 15.58 -2.54 -14.70
N HIS A 513 15.07 -3.37 -15.62
CA HIS A 513 14.56 -2.92 -16.92
C HIS A 513 13.24 -2.12 -16.83
N LEU A 514 12.55 -2.15 -15.69
CA LEU A 514 11.35 -1.34 -15.41
C LEU A 514 11.68 -0.02 -14.72
N ARG A 515 12.95 0.20 -14.35
CA ARG A 515 13.43 1.40 -13.67
C ARG A 515 13.56 2.54 -14.67
N VAL A 516 13.03 3.71 -14.30
CA VAL A 516 13.09 4.92 -15.13
C VAL A 516 14.48 5.56 -15.12
N GLN A 517 14.87 6.23 -16.21
CA GLN A 517 16.15 6.94 -16.32
C GLN A 517 16.25 8.15 -15.36
N ALA A 518 15.14 8.63 -14.81
CA ALA A 518 15.10 9.79 -13.91
C ALA A 518 16.03 9.64 -12.69
N HIS A 519 16.26 8.42 -12.20
CA HIS A 519 17.21 8.16 -11.11
C HIS A 519 18.68 8.52 -11.44
N ASN A 520 19.02 8.62 -12.73
CA ASN A 520 20.38 8.90 -13.21
C ASN A 520 20.54 10.33 -13.73
N LEU A 521 19.50 11.16 -13.64
CA LEU A 521 19.51 12.55 -14.11
C LEU A 521 19.69 13.50 -12.94
N THR A 522 20.42 14.59 -13.16
CA THR A 522 20.38 15.73 -12.26
C THR A 522 19.03 16.44 -12.35
N TRP A 523 18.65 17.19 -11.32
CA TRP A 523 17.35 17.89 -11.28
C TRP A 523 17.14 18.84 -12.48
N TYR A 524 18.20 19.50 -12.96
CA TYR A 524 18.11 20.41 -14.10
C TYR A 524 18.02 19.67 -15.44
N GLN A 525 18.65 18.50 -15.58
CA GLN A 525 18.48 17.63 -16.74
C GLN A 525 17.08 17.02 -16.80
N TYR A 526 16.56 16.56 -15.65
CA TYR A 526 15.21 16.02 -15.54
C TYR A 526 14.15 17.03 -16.03
N HIS A 527 14.32 18.31 -15.71
CA HIS A 527 13.46 19.40 -16.16
C HIS A 527 13.90 20.05 -17.49
N SER A 528 14.93 19.51 -18.17
CA SER A 528 15.49 20.04 -19.42
C SER A 528 15.88 21.52 -19.37
N LEU A 529 16.30 22.02 -18.20
CA LEU A 529 16.65 23.42 -17.99
C LEU A 529 17.96 23.80 -18.69
N ASP A 530 18.87 22.84 -18.83
CA ASP A 530 20.09 22.95 -19.63
C ASP A 530 19.77 23.17 -21.12
N VAL A 531 18.84 22.38 -21.68
CA VAL A 531 18.36 22.53 -23.06
C VAL A 531 17.66 23.89 -23.24
N LEU A 532 16.76 24.26 -22.32
CA LEU A 532 16.07 25.55 -22.37
C LEU A 532 17.05 26.72 -22.31
N ALA A 533 18.09 26.64 -21.47
CA ALA A 533 19.13 27.66 -21.37
C ALA A 533 19.88 27.83 -22.70
N VAL A 534 20.23 26.73 -23.38
CA VAL A 534 20.87 26.78 -24.70
C VAL A 534 19.93 27.42 -25.73
N LEU A 535 18.68 26.96 -25.83
CA LEU A 535 17.70 27.48 -26.80
C LEU A 535 17.43 28.98 -26.61
N LEU A 536 17.26 29.43 -25.37
CA LEU A 536 17.06 30.84 -25.04
C LEU A 536 18.29 31.67 -25.37
N THR A 537 19.49 31.17 -25.06
CA THR A 537 20.74 31.86 -25.39
C THR A 537 20.90 32.00 -26.91
N THR A 538 20.64 30.95 -27.68
CA THR A 538 20.66 31.01 -29.15
C THR A 538 19.64 31.99 -29.70
N ALA A 539 18.41 32.01 -29.19
CA ALA A 539 17.38 32.96 -29.60
C ALA A 539 17.79 34.41 -29.31
N VAL A 540 18.33 34.68 -28.12
CA VAL A 540 18.84 36.02 -27.74
C VAL A 540 19.98 36.45 -28.67
N LEU A 541 20.95 35.56 -28.94
CA LEU A 541 22.06 35.85 -29.86
C LEU A 541 21.57 36.12 -31.29
N ALA A 542 20.58 35.37 -31.78
CA ALA A 542 20.00 35.58 -33.10
C ALA A 542 19.27 36.94 -33.19
N VAL A 543 18.50 37.31 -32.16
CA VAL A 543 17.85 38.63 -32.08
C VAL A 543 18.89 39.75 -32.02
N LEU A 544 19.94 39.61 -31.22
CA LEU A 544 21.02 40.59 -31.15
C LEU A 544 21.75 40.73 -32.49
N LEU A 545 22.04 39.61 -33.18
CA LEU A 545 22.65 39.61 -34.50
C LEU A 545 21.74 40.29 -35.54
N PHE A 546 20.45 39.99 -35.52
CA PHE A 546 19.46 40.64 -36.38
C PHE A 546 19.41 42.15 -36.13
N LEU A 547 19.27 42.58 -34.86
CA LEU A 547 19.22 43.99 -34.50
C LEU A 547 20.51 44.74 -34.85
N THR A 548 21.68 44.13 -34.64
CA THR A 548 22.97 44.74 -35.00
C THR A 548 23.14 44.82 -36.52
N THR A 549 22.71 43.81 -37.26
CA THR A 549 22.71 43.83 -38.74
C THR A 549 21.74 44.88 -39.27
N CYS A 550 20.50 44.95 -38.77
CA CYS A 550 19.53 45.98 -39.13
C CYS A 550 20.06 47.39 -38.81
N ARG A 551 20.67 47.59 -37.63
CA ARG A 551 21.32 48.86 -37.27
C ARG A 551 22.47 49.20 -38.19
N PHE A 552 23.30 48.22 -38.56
CA PHE A 552 24.40 48.41 -39.49
C PHE A 552 23.90 48.78 -40.89
N CYS A 553 22.91 48.04 -41.42
CA CYS A 553 22.24 48.34 -42.69
C CYS A 553 21.61 49.72 -42.68
N PHE A 554 20.87 50.09 -41.62
CA PHE A 554 20.27 51.42 -41.50
C PHE A 554 21.34 52.52 -41.43
N ARG A 555 22.44 52.32 -40.67
CA ARG A 555 23.58 53.26 -40.64
C ARG A 555 24.30 53.37 -41.97
N LYS A 556 24.32 52.33 -42.81
CA LYS A 556 24.92 52.39 -44.15
C LYS A 556 23.98 53.02 -45.19
N CYS A 557 22.69 52.68 -45.18
CA CYS A 557 21.72 53.14 -46.17
C CYS A 557 21.16 54.54 -45.87
N CYS A 558 21.04 54.94 -44.60
CA CYS A 558 20.46 56.23 -44.19
C CYS A 558 21.51 57.28 -43.79
N ARG A 559 22.81 57.02 -43.96
CA ARG A 559 23.84 58.06 -43.81
C ARG A 559 23.73 58.99 -45.02
N LYS A 560 23.04 60.13 -44.83
CA LYS A 560 23.03 61.24 -45.79
C LYS A 560 24.48 61.48 -46.25
N SER A 561 24.73 61.30 -47.55
CA SER A 561 25.90 61.87 -48.20
C SER A 561 25.92 63.36 -47.85
N LYS A 562 26.88 63.81 -47.04
CA LYS A 562 27.17 65.24 -46.96
C LYS A 562 27.77 65.59 -48.32
N THR A 563 26.95 66.08 -49.24
CA THR A 563 27.40 66.68 -50.49
C THR A 563 28.42 67.76 -50.12
N LYS A 564 29.68 67.59 -50.53
CA LYS A 564 30.69 68.66 -50.42
C LYS A 564 30.21 69.81 -51.31
N SER A 565 29.82 70.92 -50.70
CA SER A 565 29.71 72.21 -51.39
C SER A 565 31.12 72.60 -51.87
N LYS A 566 31.33 72.65 -53.18
CA LYS A 566 32.47 73.38 -53.77
C LYS A 566 32.13 74.87 -53.66
N SER A 567 32.89 75.63 -52.88
CA SER A 567 32.95 77.09 -53.01
C SER A 567 34.02 77.43 -54.05
N GLU A 568 33.61 78.14 -55.10
CA GLU A 568 34.48 78.90 -56.01
C GLU A 568 35.15 80.07 -55.29
#